data_AF-A0A2W4LXM7-F1
#
_entry.id   AF-A0A2W4LXM7-F1
#
_cell.length_a   1.000
_cell.length_b   1.000
_cell.length_c   1.000
_cell.angle_alpha   90.00
_cell.angle_beta   90.00
_cell.angle_gamma   90.00
#
_symmetry.space_group_name_H-M   'P 1'
#
loop_
_entity.id
_entity.type
_entity.pdbx_description
1 polymer ?
#
loop_
_entity_poly.entity_id
_entity_poly.type
_entity_poly.pdbx_seq_one_letter_code
_entity_poly.pdbx_strand_id
1 'polypeptide(L)' 'MLVTTYDLDGTPGPTLDLRRVDPVTLVIGQEPVLAVAHWGMYMALTLPGRLVLVRVADYERLVGYRCAPYQLPR' A
#
# COMPACT_ATOMS: atom_id res chain seq x y z
N MET A 1 1.59 -10.86 0.54
CA MET A 1 0.24 -10.70 1.15
C MET A 1 -0.75 -10.46 0.04
N LEU A 2 -1.84 -11.22 -0.03
CA LEU A 2 -2.86 -11.01 -1.06
C LEU A 2 -3.69 -9.76 -0.78
N VAL A 3 -3.83 -8.90 -1.79
CA VAL A 3 -4.59 -7.64 -1.72
C VAL A 3 -5.50 -7.49 -2.94
N THR A 4 -6.71 -6.97 -2.73
CA THR A 4 -7.61 -6.59 -3.82
C THR A 4 -7.18 -5.24 -4.39
N THR A 5 -7.03 -5.16 -5.71
CA THR A 5 -6.81 -3.90 -6.42
C THR A 5 -8.13 -3.24 -6.76
N TYR A 6 -8.11 -1.93 -6.94
CA TYR A 6 -9.24 -1.14 -7.40
C TYR A 6 -8.77 -0.26 -8.56
N ASP A 7 -9.61 -0.08 -9.58
CA ASP A 7 -9.39 0.99 -10.53
C ASP A 7 -9.68 2.36 -9.90
N LEU A 8 -9.52 3.44 -10.67
CA LEU A 8 -9.73 4.80 -10.17
C LEU A 8 -11.21 5.12 -9.91
N ASP A 9 -12.13 4.33 -10.46
CA ASP A 9 -13.57 4.46 -10.25
C ASP A 9 -14.06 3.64 -9.05
N GLY A 10 -13.16 2.88 -8.41
CA GLY A 10 -13.45 2.04 -7.24
C GLY A 10 -13.96 0.64 -7.59
N THR A 11 -13.92 0.23 -8.85
CA THR A 11 -14.26 -1.14 -9.26
C THR A 11 -13.19 -2.10 -8.78
N PRO A 12 -13.55 -3.19 -8.08
CA PRO A 12 -12.57 -4.19 -7.67
C PRO A 12 -11.96 -4.89 -8.90
N GLY A 13 -10.64 -4.86 -8.97
CA GLY A 13 -9.81 -5.59 -9.93
C GLY A 13 -9.31 -6.92 -9.37
N PRO A 14 -8.24 -7.50 -9.97
CA PRO A 14 -7.69 -8.76 -9.51
C PRO A 14 -7.09 -8.67 -8.10
N THR A 15 -7.11 -9.80 -7.41
CA THR A 15 -6.32 -10.01 -6.19
C THR A 15 -4.88 -10.34 -6.58
N LEU A 16 -3.92 -9.58 -6.04
CA LEU A 16 -2.50 -9.70 -6.37
C LEU A 16 -1.66 -9.81 -5.09
N ASP A 17 -0.45 -10.35 -5.21
CA ASP A 17 0.47 -10.45 -4.08
C ASP A 17 1.25 -9.15 -3.88
N LEU A 18 0.98 -8.47 -2.76
CA LEU A 18 1.79 -7.37 -2.26
C LEU A 18 2.99 -7.92 -1.48
N ARG A 19 4.19 -7.58 -1.92
CA ARG A 19 5.45 -7.98 -1.30
C ARG A 19 6.44 -6.84 -1.25
N ARG A 20 7.30 -6.86 -0.24
CA ARG A 20 8.47 -5.99 -0.14
C ARG A 20 9.65 -6.69 -0.78
N VAL A 21 10.32 -6.03 -1.72
CA VAL A 21 11.48 -6.62 -2.43
C VAL A 21 12.81 -6.12 -1.86
N ASP A 22 12.83 -4.91 -1.33
CA ASP A 22 13.98 -4.32 -0.65
C ASP A 22 13.49 -3.30 0.42
N PRO A 23 14.39 -2.63 1.17
CA PRO A 23 13.96 -1.73 2.22
C PRO A 23 13.03 -0.58 1.80
N VAL A 24 13.07 -0.16 0.54
CA VAL A 24 12.33 1.02 0.03
C VAL A 24 11.32 0.68 -1.07
N THR A 25 11.37 -0.53 -1.62
CA THR A 25 10.52 -0.93 -2.75
C THR A 25 9.46 -1.94 -2.35
N LEU A 26 8.21 -1.58 -2.64
CA LEU A 26 7.04 -2.45 -2.57
C LEU A 26 6.58 -2.76 -4.00
N VAL A 27 6.14 -4.00 -4.22
CA VAL A 27 5.54 -4.41 -5.50
C VAL A 27 4.24 -5.16 -5.27
N ILE A 28 3.29 -5.01 -6.18
CA ILE A 28 2.04 -5.78 -6.21
C ILE A 28 2.02 -6.60 -7.51
N GLY A 29 2.07 -7.93 -7.37
CA GLY A 29 2.39 -8.81 -8.48
C GLY A 29 3.80 -8.53 -9.01
N GLN A 30 3.87 -7.93 -10.20
CA GLN A 30 5.12 -7.49 -10.84
C GLN A 30 5.26 -5.97 -10.95
N GLU A 31 4.25 -5.20 -10.52
CA GLU A 31 4.25 -3.74 -10.66
C GLU A 31 4.78 -3.05 -9.40
N PRO A 32 5.65 -2.03 -9.54
CA PRO A 32 6.11 -1.25 -8.41
C PRO A 32 5.00 -0.33 -7.88
N VAL A 33 4.93 -0.21 -6.55
CA VAL A 33 4.11 0.80 -5.90
C VAL A 33 4.76 2.17 -6.13
N LEU A 34 3.99 3.11 -6.67
CA LEU A 34 4.45 4.45 -7.04
C LEU A 34 4.40 5.43 -5.88
N ALA A 35 3.40 5.29 -5.02
CA ALA A 35 3.21 6.16 -3.87
C ALA A 35 2.51 5.41 -2.74
N VAL A 36 2.78 5.86 -1.51
CA VAL A 36 2.16 5.36 -0.29
C VAL A 36 1.62 6.53 0.50
N ALA A 37 0.34 6.50 0.85
CA ALA A 37 -0.31 7.52 1.66
C ALA A 37 -1.01 6.88 2.87
N HIS A 38 -0.91 7.52 4.02
CA HIS A 38 -1.62 7.12 5.23
C HIS A 38 -2.99 7.80 5.29
N TRP A 39 -4.06 7.01 5.46
CA TRP A 39 -5.43 7.47 5.55
C TRP A 39 -6.20 6.74 6.65
N GLY A 40 -6.19 7.32 7.86
CA GLY A 40 -6.88 6.77 9.02
C GLY A 40 -6.34 5.40 9.43
N MET A 41 -7.14 4.34 9.27
CA MET A 41 -6.73 2.96 9.57
C MET A 41 -6.13 2.23 8.36
N TYR A 42 -5.98 2.90 7.21
CA TYR A 42 -5.53 2.31 5.97
C TYR A 42 -4.28 3.02 5.41
N MET A 43 -3.48 2.25 4.67
CA MET A 43 -2.44 2.71 3.77
C MET A 43 -2.98 2.58 2.35
N ALA A 44 -3.01 3.69 1.61
CA ALA A 44 -3.30 3.72 0.19
C ALA A 44 -2.00 3.54 -0.59
N LEU A 45 -1.94 2.51 -1.44
CA LEU A 45 -0.82 2.22 -2.32
C LEU A 45 -1.26 2.51 -3.76
N THR A 46 -0.54 3.39 -4.44
CA THR A 46 -0.84 3.77 -5.82
C THR A 46 0.00 2.96 -6.80
N LEU A 47 -0.64 2.46 -7.85
CA LEU A 47 -0.03 1.79 -8.99
C LEU A 47 -0.47 2.49 -10.28
N PRO A 48 0.12 2.19 -11.45
CA PRO A 48 -0.38 2.69 -12.72
C PRO A 48 -1.87 2.38 -12.92
N GLY A 49 -2.72 3.41 -12.84
CA GLY A 49 -4.17 3.31 -13.05
C GLY A 49 -4.94 2.53 -11.98
N ARG A 50 -4.32 2.22 -10.82
CA ARG A 50 -4.95 1.42 -9.76
C ARG A 50 -4.59 1.92 -8.37
N LEU A 51 -5.42 1.54 -7.41
CA LEU A 51 -5.24 1.80 -6.00
C LEU A 51 -5.44 0.52 -5.18
N VAL A 52 -4.69 0.38 -4.10
CA VAL A 52 -4.88 -0.65 -3.09
C VAL A 52 -5.02 0.00 -1.73
N LEU A 53 -6.00 -0.48 -0.95
CA LEU A 53 -6.14 -0.14 0.45
C LEU A 53 -5.69 -1.31 1.31
N VAL A 54 -4.73 -1.08 2.19
CA VAL A 54 -4.21 -2.06 3.15
C VAL A 54 -4.43 -1.53 4.55
N ARG A 55 -4.82 -2.35 5.53
CA ARG A 55 -4.87 -1.87 6.91
C ARG A 55 -3.47 -1.50 7.40
N VAL A 56 -3.34 -0.42 8.16
CA VAL A 56 -2.05 0.04 8.70
C VAL A 56 -1.32 -1.09 9.43
N ALA A 57 -2.01 -1.85 10.28
CA ALA A 57 -1.42 -2.97 11.01
C ALA A 57 -0.82 -4.06 10.09
N ASP A 58 -1.45 -4.33 8.95
CA ASP A 58 -0.96 -5.32 7.98
C ASP A 58 0.19 -4.77 7.14
N TYR A 59 0.13 -3.47 6.81
CA TYR A 59 1.24 -2.77 6.18
C TYR A 59 2.49 -2.76 7.09
N GLU A 60 2.35 -2.45 8.37
CA GLU A 60 3.46 -2.45 9.34
C GLU A 60 4.08 -3.85 9.50
N ARG A 61 3.27 -4.92 9.47
CA ARG A 61 3.77 -6.31 9.45
C ARG A 61 4.58 -6.60 8.19
N LEU A 62 4.13 -6.09 7.04
CA LEU A 62 4.82 -6.28 5.76
C LEU A 62 6.16 -5.51 5.72
N VAL A 63 6.19 -4.26 6.19
CA VAL A 63 7.40 -3.43 6.14
C VAL A 63 8.32 -3.62 7.35
N GLY A 64 7.86 -4.29 8.40
CA GLY A 64 8.69 -4.63 9.57
C GLY A 64 9.07 -3.44 10.45
N TYR A 65 8.37 -2.30 10.32
CA TYR A 65 8.53 -1.15 11.19
C TYR A 65 7.19 -0.41 11.36
N ARG A 66 7.06 0.33 12.46
CA ARG A 66 5.86 1.12 12.73
C ARG A 66 5.83 2.38 11.88
N CYS A 67 4.66 2.66 11.30
CA CYS A 67 4.40 3.91 10.62
C CYS A 67 4.07 4.96 11.67
N ALA A 68 5.05 5.73 12.11
CA ALA A 68 4.78 6.87 12.97
C ALA A 68 3.98 7.92 12.17
N PRO A 69 2.90 8.50 12.71
CA PRO A 69 2.27 9.64 12.08
C PRO A 69 3.30 10.76 11.99
N TYR A 70 3.49 11.30 10.78
CA TYR A 70 4.32 12.48 10.60
C TYR A 70 3.68 13.63 11.39
N GLN A 71 4.29 14.00 12.52
CA GLN A 71 3.91 15.19 13.27
C GLN A 71 4.56 16.39 12.57
N LEU A 72 3.74 17.25 11.96
CA LEU A 72 4.22 18.54 11.47
C LEU A 72 4.79 19.32 12.68
N PRO A 73 6.02 19.85 12.60
CA PRO A 73 6.50 20.78 13.61
C PRO A 73 5.55 21.97 13.69
N ARG A 74 5.20 22.35 14.92
CA ARG A 74 4.33 23.51 15.19
C ARG A 74 4.99 24.81 14.80
#